data_AF-A0A6G1K7K2-F1
#
_entry.id   AF-A0A6G1K7K2-F1
#
_cell.length_a   1.000
_cell.length_b   1.000
_cell.length_c   1.000
_cell.angle_alpha   90.00
_cell.angle_beta   90.00
_cell.angle_gamma   90.00
#
_symmetry.space_group_name_H-M   'P 1'
#
loop_
_entity.id
_entity.type
_entity.pdbx_description
1 polymer ?
#
loop_
_entity_poly.entity_id
_entity_poly.type
_entity_poly.pdbx_seq_one_letter_code
_entity_poly.pdbx_strand_id
1 'polypeptide(L)'
;MKLGLFLRLALLLFLARVAASVADTQRCFYDKDQLAPDYIIPCYTGWGNAHFSCCKVGNKCLEHNACYDSDTGNTYQYGCTDETYQDPSCPQKCDLDRSKCE
;
A
#
# COMPACT_ATOMS: atom_id res chain seq x y z
N MET A 1 11.96 -24.01 43.28
CA MET A 1 12.79 -23.54 42.14
C MET A 1 12.11 -23.56 40.77
N LYS A 2 11.15 -24.45 40.48
CA LYS A 2 10.54 -24.56 39.13
C LYS A 2 9.57 -23.41 38.78
N LEU A 3 8.79 -22.90 39.74
CA LEU A 3 7.76 -21.88 39.50
C LEU A 3 8.33 -20.53 39.00
N GLY A 4 9.48 -20.10 39.55
CA GLY A 4 10.14 -18.86 39.12
C GLY A 4 10.77 -18.96 37.72
N LEU A 5 11.13 -20.16 37.28
CA LEU A 5 11.63 -20.40 35.91
C LEU A 5 10.50 -20.33 34.89
N PHE A 6 9.33 -20.90 35.20
CA PHE A 6 8.14 -20.81 34.35
C PHE A 6 7.64 -19.36 34.22
N LEU A 7 7.65 -18.58 35.31
CA LEU A 7 7.24 -17.17 35.28
C LEU A 7 8.19 -16.31 34.43
N ARG A 8 9.51 -16.56 34.52
CA ARG A 8 10.52 -15.90 33.69
C ARG A 8 10.40 -16.28 32.21
N LEU A 9 10.16 -17.56 31.91
CA LEU A 9 9.92 -18.01 30.53
C LEU A 9 8.66 -17.38 29.95
N ALA A 10 7.57 -17.33 30.72
CA ALA A 10 6.33 -16.69 30.30
C ALA A 10 6.52 -15.19 30.04
N LEU A 11 7.27 -14.49 30.90
CA LEU A 11 7.57 -13.06 30.74
C LEU A 11 8.45 -12.79 29.51
N LEU A 12 9.46 -13.62 29.26
CA LEU A 12 10.32 -13.54 28.07
C LEU A 12 9.53 -13.79 26.77
N LEU A 13 8.63 -14.78 26.78
CA LEU A 13 7.74 -15.06 25.65
C LEU A 13 6.74 -13.93 25.40
N PHE A 14 6.27 -13.25 26.46
CA PHE A 14 5.37 -12.10 26.33
C PHE A 14 6.07 -10.88 25.72
N LEU A 15 7.31 -10.59 26.15
CA LEU A 15 8.11 -9.47 25.62
C LEU A 15 8.48 -9.67 24.14
N ALA A 16 8.73 -10.91 23.70
CA ALA A 16 9.02 -11.23 22.31
C ALA A 16 7.84 -10.96 21.35
N ARG A 17 6.60 -10.97 21.84
CA ARG A 17 5.40 -10.74 21.01
C ARG A 17 5.14 -9.26 20.69
N VAL A 18 5.75 -8.32 21.41
CA VAL A 18 5.48 -6.88 21.23
C VAL A 18 6.29 -6.27 20.07
N ALA A 19 7.31 -6.98 19.56
CA ALA A 19 8.29 -6.41 18.62
C ALA A 19 7.93 -6.50 17.13
N ALA A 20 6.76 -7.00 16.75
CA ALA A 20 6.38 -7.21 15.34
C ALA A 20 5.18 -6.35 14.92
N SER A 21 5.31 -5.03 15.08
CA SER A 21 4.53 -4.08 14.30
C SER A 21 5.51 -3.30 13.43
N VAL A 22 5.97 -3.94 12.34
CA VAL A 22 6.49 -3.17 11.22
C VAL A 22 5.34 -2.27 10.82
N ALA A 23 5.50 -0.96 11.02
CA ALA A 23 4.66 0.00 10.36
C ALA A 23 4.81 -0.32 8.87
N ASP A 24 3.80 -0.99 8.34
CA ASP A 24 3.70 -1.31 6.92
C ASP A 24 3.65 0.04 6.23
N THR A 25 4.85 0.54 5.88
CA THR A 25 5.01 1.77 5.16
C THR A 25 4.61 1.37 3.75
N GLN A 26 3.30 1.27 3.52
CA GLN A 26 2.77 0.70 2.30
C GLN A 26 3.28 1.56 1.15
N ARG A 27 4.23 0.98 0.41
CA ARG A 27 4.96 1.66 -0.66
C ARG A 27 4.08 1.68 -1.88
N CYS A 28 4.14 2.75 -2.65
CA CYS A 28 3.47 2.82 -3.92
C CYS A 28 4.35 2.26 -5.03
N PHE A 29 3.74 1.53 -5.95
CA PHE A 29 4.35 1.00 -7.15
C PHE A 29 3.61 1.56 -8.36
N TYR A 30 4.31 1.88 -9.45
CA TYR A 30 3.69 2.32 -10.71
C TYR A 30 3.61 1.19 -11.75
N ASP A 31 4.29 0.08 -11.51
CA ASP A 31 4.23 -1.16 -12.28
C ASP A 31 4.75 -2.32 -11.39
N LYS A 32 4.71 -3.55 -11.89
CA LYS A 32 5.22 -4.74 -11.21
C LYS A 32 6.67 -4.55 -10.76
N ASP A 33 6.88 -4.66 -9.44
CA ASP A 33 8.17 -4.51 -8.78
C ASP A 33 8.84 -3.13 -9.05
N GLN A 34 8.08 -2.14 -9.55
CA GLN A 34 8.56 -0.79 -9.87
C GLN A 34 8.06 0.25 -8.87
N LEU A 35 8.94 0.69 -7.98
CA LEU A 35 8.62 1.66 -6.94
C LEU A 35 8.34 3.05 -7.51
N ALA A 36 7.27 3.66 -7.02
CA ALA A 36 6.95 5.04 -7.30
C ALA A 36 7.86 6.00 -6.51
N PRO A 37 8.07 7.22 -7.01
CA PRO A 37 8.73 8.28 -6.25
C PRO A 37 8.01 8.59 -4.93
N ASP A 38 8.74 9.10 -3.93
CA ASP A 38 8.20 9.33 -2.57
C ASP A 38 7.05 10.35 -2.50
N TYR A 39 6.85 11.17 -3.54
CA TYR A 39 5.70 12.09 -3.62
C TYR A 39 4.41 11.41 -4.10
N ILE A 40 4.45 10.11 -4.38
CA ILE A 40 3.30 9.28 -4.72
C ILE A 40 2.94 8.47 -3.48
N ILE A 41 1.78 8.78 -2.90
CA ILE A 41 1.36 8.24 -1.60
C ILE A 41 0.08 7.42 -1.73
N PRO A 42 -0.16 6.45 -0.83
CA PRO A 42 -1.39 5.67 -0.83
C PRO A 42 -2.63 6.52 -0.57
N CYS A 43 -3.71 6.17 -1.26
CA CYS A 43 -5.00 6.80 -1.17
C CYS A 43 -5.91 5.90 -0.32
N TYR A 44 -5.74 5.97 1.01
CA TYR A 44 -6.42 5.09 1.98
C TYR A 44 -7.93 5.33 2.01
N THR A 45 -8.70 4.43 1.39
CA THR A 45 -10.16 4.45 1.37
C THR A 45 -10.72 3.33 2.25
N GLY A 46 -10.72 3.56 3.57
CA GLY A 46 -11.30 2.65 4.56
C GLY A 46 -10.43 1.43 4.91
N TRP A 47 -10.81 0.74 5.99
CA TRP A 47 -10.01 -0.33 6.61
C TRP A 47 -10.21 -1.72 6.00
N GLY A 48 -10.99 -1.83 4.92
CA GLY A 48 -11.40 -3.12 4.34
C GLY A 48 -10.56 -3.61 3.16
N ASN A 49 -9.75 -2.74 2.55
CA ASN A 49 -8.94 -3.08 1.38
C ASN A 49 -7.51 -3.40 1.80
N ALA A 50 -6.95 -4.47 1.23
CA ALA A 50 -5.53 -4.80 1.42
C ALA A 50 -4.62 -3.88 0.61
N HIS A 51 -5.07 -3.46 -0.57
CA HIS A 51 -4.33 -2.60 -1.49
C HIS A 51 -5.11 -1.34 -1.83
N PHE A 52 -4.38 -0.25 -2.04
CA PHE A 52 -4.93 1.08 -2.30
C PHE A 52 -4.28 1.66 -3.54
N SER A 53 -5.05 2.47 -4.27
CA SER A 53 -4.52 3.30 -5.35
C SER A 53 -3.56 4.34 -4.77
N CYS A 54 -2.65 4.86 -5.60
CA CYS A 54 -1.68 5.85 -5.19
C CYS A 54 -1.77 7.12 -6.03
N CYS A 55 -1.65 8.26 -5.36
CA CYS A 55 -1.84 9.59 -5.94
C CYS A 55 -0.66 10.50 -5.58
N LYS A 56 -0.40 11.54 -6.39
CA LYS A 56 0.57 12.58 -6.02
C LYS A 56 0.09 13.31 -4.75
N VAL A 57 1.01 13.59 -3.82
CA VAL A 57 0.73 14.41 -2.63
C VAL A 57 0.04 15.72 -3.03
N GLY A 58 -1.08 16.01 -2.37
CA GLY A 58 -1.90 17.20 -2.63
C GLY A 58 -3.03 17.01 -3.64
N ASN A 59 -3.00 15.93 -4.44
CA ASN A 59 -4.08 15.63 -5.39
C ASN A 59 -5.23 14.88 -4.68
N LYS A 60 -6.44 14.98 -5.24
CA LYS A 60 -7.61 14.33 -4.66
C LYS A 60 -7.67 12.87 -5.05
N CYS A 61 -7.86 12.00 -4.06
CA CYS A 61 -8.20 10.60 -4.26
C CYS A 61 -9.64 10.48 -4.75
N LEU A 62 -9.85 9.79 -5.87
CA LEU A 62 -11.18 9.46 -6.36
C LEU A 62 -11.42 7.95 -6.21
N GLU A 63 -12.64 7.52 -6.50
CA GLU A 63 -12.96 6.09 -6.63
C GLU A 63 -12.32 5.51 -7.91
N HIS A 64 -12.35 4.17 -8.03
CA HIS A 64 -11.90 3.44 -9.22
C HIS A 64 -10.46 3.77 -9.67
N ASN A 65 -9.55 3.91 -8.71
CA ASN A 65 -8.11 4.07 -8.94
C ASN A 65 -7.70 5.37 -9.63
N ALA A 66 -8.56 6.39 -9.57
CA ALA A 66 -8.32 7.69 -10.17
C ALA A 66 -7.84 8.74 -9.15
N CYS A 67 -7.09 9.70 -9.67
CA CYS A 67 -6.54 10.85 -8.98
C CYS A 67 -6.96 12.11 -9.73
N TYR A 68 -7.30 13.18 -9.01
CA TYR A 68 -7.62 14.46 -9.61
C TYR A 68 -6.61 15.54 -9.20
N ASP A 69 -5.98 16.15 -10.20
CA ASP A 69 -5.09 17.29 -10.06
C ASP A 69 -5.90 18.57 -10.22
N SER A 70 -6.12 19.31 -9.13
CA SER A 70 -6.92 20.54 -9.15
C SER A 70 -6.25 21.70 -9.86
N ASP A 71 -4.92 21.68 -9.96
CA ASP A 71 -4.15 22.77 -10.55
C ASP A 71 -4.21 22.71 -12.07
N THR A 72 -4.19 21.50 -12.63
CA THR A 72 -4.27 21.27 -14.08
C THR A 72 -5.66 20.89 -14.57
N GLY A 73 -6.56 20.46 -13.68
CA GLY A 73 -7.88 19.94 -14.01
C GLY A 73 -7.87 18.52 -14.55
N ASN A 74 -6.72 17.82 -14.52
CA ASN A 74 -6.58 16.49 -15.08
C ASN A 74 -7.00 15.39 -14.10
N THR A 75 -7.70 14.39 -14.63
CA THR A 75 -7.91 13.09 -13.97
C THR A 75 -6.93 12.08 -14.54
N TYR A 76 -6.23 11.36 -13.67
CA TYR A 76 -5.21 10.38 -14.06
C TYR A 76 -5.25 9.16 -13.15
N GLN A 77 -4.55 8.10 -13.54
CA GLN A 77 -4.26 6.96 -12.67
C GLN A 77 -2.74 6.81 -12.58
N TYR A 78 -2.19 6.49 -11.41
CA TYR A 78 -0.74 6.43 -11.22
C TYR A 78 -0.22 5.06 -10.81
N GLY A 79 -0.60 4.57 -9.62
CA GLY A 79 -0.04 3.36 -9.04
C GLY A 79 -0.93 2.75 -7.96
N CYS A 80 -0.42 1.75 -7.26
CA CYS A 80 -1.09 1.11 -6.12
C CYS A 80 -0.07 0.59 -5.10
N THR A 81 -0.54 0.11 -3.95
CA THR A 81 0.30 -0.47 -2.89
C THR A 81 0.55 -1.98 -3.03
N ASP A 82 0.10 -2.60 -4.12
CA ASP A 82 0.49 -3.96 -4.45
C ASP A 82 1.79 -3.96 -5.26
N GLU A 83 2.85 -4.53 -4.68
CA GLU A 83 4.15 -4.70 -5.33
C GLU A 83 4.06 -5.54 -6.62
N THR A 84 3.18 -6.55 -6.63
CA THR A 84 3.02 -7.43 -7.79
C THR A 84 2.21 -6.78 -8.90
N TYR A 85 1.47 -5.72 -8.58
CA TYR A 85 0.59 -4.98 -9.48
C TYR A 85 -0.54 -5.85 -10.08
N GLN A 86 -0.94 -6.92 -9.40
CA GLN A 86 -1.97 -7.87 -9.83
C GLN A 86 -3.31 -7.64 -9.15
N ASP A 87 -3.35 -6.89 -8.05
CA ASP A 87 -4.59 -6.59 -7.34
C ASP A 87 -5.57 -5.80 -8.23
N PRO A 88 -6.88 -6.12 -8.22
CA PRO A 88 -7.88 -5.38 -9.00
C PRO A 88 -7.98 -3.88 -8.68
N SER A 89 -7.52 -3.44 -7.51
CA SER A 89 -7.41 -2.02 -7.14
C SER A 89 -6.20 -1.31 -7.77
N CYS A 90 -5.35 -2.01 -8.51
CA CYS A 90 -4.26 -1.39 -9.25
C CYS A 90 -4.76 -0.82 -10.59
N PRO A 91 -4.34 0.42 -10.94
CA PRO A 91 -4.68 1.00 -12.23
C PRO A 91 -4.40 0.09 -13.42
N GLN A 92 -5.42 -0.15 -14.22
CA GLN A 92 -5.27 -0.90 -15.47
C GLN A 92 -4.76 0.04 -16.57
N LYS A 93 -3.43 0.18 -16.71
CA LYS A 93 -2.75 1.06 -17.69
C LYS A 93 -2.80 0.50 -19.11
N CYS A 94 -3.99 0.19 -19.59
CA CYS A 94 -4.15 -0.62 -20.79
C CYS A 94 -3.74 0.05 -22.10
N ASP A 95 -3.43 1.36 -22.08
CA ASP A 95 -2.85 2.03 -23.22
C ASP A 95 -1.89 3.15 -22.84
N LEU A 96 -0.60 2.85 -22.92
CA LEU A 96 0.12 3.33 -24.10
C LEU A 96 0.97 2.22 -24.77
N ASP A 97 0.97 0.95 -24.33
CA ASP A 97 0.05 -0.14 -24.70
C ASP A 97 0.36 -1.33 -23.76
N ARG A 98 -0.59 -1.82 -22.96
CA ARG A 98 -0.31 -3.04 -22.16
C ARG A 98 -0.44 -4.33 -22.97
N SER A 99 -1.04 -4.27 -24.17
CA SER A 99 -1.40 -5.33 -25.14
C SER A 99 -1.95 -6.66 -24.59
N LYS A 100 -2.17 -6.76 -23.29
CA LYS A 100 -2.39 -8.01 -22.53
C LYS A 100 -3.17 -7.79 -21.25
N CYS A 101 -4.01 -6.76 -21.20
CA CYS A 101 -4.86 -6.58 -20.01
C CYS A 101 -5.85 -7.75 -19.81
N GLU A 102 -6.02 -8.60 -20.83
CA GLU A 102 -6.60 -9.96 -20.84
C GLU A 102 -5.88 -10.85 -21.87
#